data_AF-A0A7V1JJH0-F1
#
_entry.id   AF-A0A7V1JJH0-F1
#
_cell.length_a   1.000
_cell.length_b   1.000
_cell.length_c   1.000
_cell.angle_alpha   90.00
_cell.angle_beta   90.00
_cell.angle_gamma   90.00
#
_symmetry.space_group_name_H-M   'P 1'
#
loop_
_entity.id
_entity.type
_entity.pdbx_description
1 polymer ?
#
loop_
_entity_poly.entity_id
_entity_poly.type
_entity_poly.pdbx_seq_one_letter_code
_entity_poly.pdbx_strand_id
1 'polypeptide(L)'
;MQVETQGLVTRKPLHELSVGQCGIIVHVGGQGPVRRRMMDMGLVTGTKVKVVRVAPLGDPIEFEVKGYSLSLRKSEARNVTVEVAVEEGE
;
A
#
# COMPACT_ATOMS: atom_id res chain seq x y z
N MET A 1 -32.73 5.15 -5.51
CA MET A 1 -31.55 5.34 -6.39
C MET A 1 -30.32 5.48 -5.52
N GLN A 2 -29.61 4.37 -5.30
CA GLN A 2 -28.16 4.26 -5.08
C GLN A 2 -27.91 2.77 -4.95
N VAL A 3 -27.45 2.15 -6.03
CA VAL A 3 -26.90 0.79 -5.97
C VAL A 3 -25.46 0.96 -5.48
N GLU A 4 -25.26 0.84 -4.17
CA GLU A 4 -23.92 0.74 -3.61
C GLU A 4 -23.39 -0.65 -3.94
N THR A 5 -22.70 -0.77 -5.07
CA THR A 5 -21.96 -1.98 -5.40
C THR A 5 -20.77 -2.05 -4.43
N GLN A 6 -21.00 -2.60 -3.24
CA GLN A 6 -19.93 -2.94 -2.31
C GLN A 6 -19.18 -4.15 -2.89
N GLY A 7 -18.17 -3.88 -3.72
CA GLY A 7 -17.18 -4.89 -4.06
C GLY A 7 -16.53 -5.41 -2.78
N LEU A 8 -16.29 -6.71 -2.68
CA LEU A 8 -15.55 -7.29 -1.55
C LEU A 8 -14.18 -6.62 -1.49
N VAL A 9 -13.87 -5.99 -0.35
CA VAL A 9 -12.55 -5.40 -0.07
C VAL A 9 -11.88 -6.21 1.03
N THR A 10 -10.58 -6.48 0.87
CA THR A 10 -9.78 -7.13 1.91
C THR A 10 -8.66 -6.19 2.38
N ARG A 11 -8.38 -6.24 3.68
CA ARG A 11 -7.32 -5.46 4.31
C ARG A 11 -6.09 -6.32 4.49
N LYS A 12 -4.95 -5.82 4.01
CA LYS A 12 -3.65 -6.47 4.24
C LYS A 12 -2.52 -5.47 4.39
N PRO A 13 -1.39 -5.85 5.01
CA PRO A 13 -0.18 -5.06 5.02
C PRO A 13 0.32 -4.73 3.61
N LEU A 14 0.85 -3.53 3.41
CA LEU A 14 1.32 -3.04 2.11
C LEU A 14 2.42 -3.93 1.51
N HIS A 15 3.26 -4.53 2.36
CA HIS A 15 4.32 -5.45 1.93
C HIS A 15 3.84 -6.81 1.39
N GLU A 16 2.56 -7.15 1.57
CA GLU A 16 1.95 -8.39 1.05
C GLU A 16 1.36 -8.22 -0.35
N LEU A 17 1.35 -6.99 -0.88
CA LEU A 17 0.95 -6.76 -2.26
C LEU A 17 1.96 -7.38 -3.23
N SER A 18 1.45 -8.06 -4.25
CA SER A 18 2.25 -8.57 -5.36
C SER A 18 2.56 -7.47 -6.37
N VAL A 19 3.63 -7.65 -7.15
CA VAL A 19 3.99 -6.72 -8.24
C VAL A 19 2.79 -6.52 -9.17
N GLY A 20 2.47 -5.26 -9.47
CA GLY A 20 1.30 -4.89 -10.27
C GLY A 20 0.02 -4.64 -9.47
N GLN A 21 -0.11 -5.18 -8.25
CA GLN A 21 -1.29 -4.95 -7.41
C GLN A 21 -1.37 -3.51 -6.92
N CYS A 22 -2.61 -3.03 -6.77
CA CYS A 22 -2.94 -1.71 -6.26
C CYS A 22 -3.72 -1.84 -4.95
N GLY A 23 -3.54 -0.88 -4.05
CA GLY A 23 -4.35 -0.74 -2.84
C GLY A 23 -4.55 0.72 -2.44
N ILE A 24 -5.53 0.96 -1.58
CA ILE A 24 -5.77 2.26 -0.96
C ILE A 24 -5.28 2.19 0.47
N ILE A 25 -4.39 3.11 0.87
CA ILE A 25 -3.92 3.17 2.26
C ILE A 25 -5.09 3.50 3.19
N VAL A 26 -5.31 2.66 4.19
CA VAL A 26 -6.32 2.87 5.24
C VAL A 26 -5.71 3.10 6.61
N HIS A 27 -4.45 2.69 6.81
CA HIS A 27 -3.73 2.95 8.05
C HIS A 27 -2.22 3.09 7.82
N VAL A 28 -1.61 4.02 8.55
CA VAL A 28 -0.15 4.23 8.56
C VAL A 28 0.33 4.19 10.02
N GLY A 29 0.84 3.02 10.38
CA GLY A 29 1.43 2.73 11.69
C GLY A 29 2.89 3.15 11.79
N GLY A 30 3.62 2.48 12.69
CA GLY A 30 4.99 2.85 13.05
C GLY A 30 5.04 3.95 14.12
N GLN A 31 6.25 4.28 14.58
CA GLN A 31 6.45 5.21 15.69
C GLN A 31 7.47 6.29 15.34
N GLY A 32 7.32 7.45 16.00
CA GLY A 32 8.31 8.52 15.99
C GLY A 32 8.66 9.06 14.58
N PRO A 33 9.95 9.32 14.30
CA PRO A 33 10.40 9.95 13.05
C PRO A 33 10.04 9.17 11.80
N VAL A 34 10.00 7.84 11.89
CA VAL A 34 9.75 6.94 10.75
C VAL A 34 8.32 7.12 10.23
N ARG A 35 7.32 7.10 11.12
CA ARG A 35 5.92 7.37 10.75
C ARG A 35 5.77 8.76 10.16
N ARG A 36 6.42 9.76 10.77
CA ARG A 36 6.34 11.15 10.28
C ARG A 36 6.91 11.29 8.87
N ARG A 37 8.10 10.74 8.63
CA ARG A 37 8.72 10.73 7.31
C ARG A 37 7.85 10.04 6.26
N MET A 38 7.25 8.89 6.56
CA MET A 38 6.33 8.22 5.64
C MET A 38 5.16 9.12 5.25
N MET A 39 4.55 9.80 6.22
CA MET A 39 3.44 10.73 5.96
C MET A 39 3.89 11.94 5.13
N ASP A 40 5.05 12.53 5.44
CA ASP A 40 5.62 13.64 4.67
C ASP A 40 5.95 13.22 3.22
N MET A 41 6.33 11.94 3.01
CA MET A 41 6.51 11.31 1.70
C MET A 41 5.20 10.85 1.04
N GLY A 42 4.03 11.28 1.53
CA GLY A 42 2.74 11.03 0.86
C GLY A 42 2.06 9.70 1.16
N LEU A 43 2.62 8.87 2.05
CA LEU A 43 1.92 7.71 2.62
C LEU A 43 0.94 8.19 3.68
N VAL A 44 -0.27 8.52 3.22
CA VAL A 44 -1.39 8.96 4.05
C VAL A 44 -2.64 8.19 3.64
N THR A 45 -3.63 8.16 4.53
CA THR A 45 -4.90 7.48 4.27
C THR A 45 -5.59 8.05 3.03
N GLY A 46 -6.19 7.18 2.22
CA GLY A 46 -6.82 7.53 0.94
C GLY A 46 -5.83 7.58 -0.24
N THR A 47 -4.53 7.51 0.00
CA THR A 47 -3.55 7.45 -1.09
C THR A 47 -3.61 6.08 -1.78
N LYS A 48 -3.81 6.09 -3.11
CA LYS A 48 -3.61 4.92 -3.96
C LYS A 48 -2.13 4.61 -4.09
N VAL A 49 -1.77 3.35 -3.91
CA VAL A 49 -0.41 2.83 -4.05
C VAL A 49 -0.41 1.61 -4.95
N LYS A 50 0.63 1.46 -5.77
CA LYS A 50 0.84 0.30 -6.65
C LYS A 50 2.23 -0.27 -6.44
N VAL A 51 2.37 -1.58 -6.37
CA VAL A 51 3.70 -2.22 -6.34
C VAL A 51 4.30 -2.18 -7.73
N VAL A 52 5.46 -1.55 -7.86
CA VAL A 52 6.21 -1.44 -9.12
C VAL A 52 7.16 -2.63 -9.26
N ARG A 53 7.95 -2.89 -8.22
CA ARG A 53 8.90 -4.02 -8.17
C ARG A 53 9.31 -4.33 -6.75
N VAL A 54 9.81 -5.53 -6.56
CA VAL A 54 10.43 -5.99 -5.32
C VAL A 54 11.92 -6.24 -5.62
N ALA A 55 12.82 -5.81 -4.74
CA ALA A 55 14.25 -6.09 -4.91
C ALA A 55 14.53 -7.61 -4.89
N PRO A 56 15.65 -8.09 -5.45
CA PRO A 56 15.94 -9.53 -5.57
C PRO A 56 15.88 -10.32 -4.26
N LEU A 57 16.21 -9.69 -3.13
CA LEU A 57 16.18 -10.30 -1.80
C LEU A 57 14.88 -9.99 -1.02
N GLY A 58 13.86 -9.43 -1.66
CA GLY A 58 12.58 -9.09 -1.03
C GLY A 58 12.53 -7.74 -0.31
N ASP A 59 13.65 -7.00 -0.25
CA ASP A 59 13.78 -5.71 0.42
C ASP A 59 14.83 -4.83 -0.30
N PRO A 60 14.56 -3.53 -0.58
CA PRO A 60 13.28 -2.82 -0.38
C PRO A 60 12.23 -3.16 -1.44
N ILE A 61 11.00 -2.67 -1.21
CA ILE A 61 9.89 -2.75 -2.17
C ILE A 61 9.66 -1.35 -2.75
N GLU A 62 9.51 -1.26 -4.07
CA GLU A 62 9.23 -0.01 -4.77
C GLU A 62 7.75 0.12 -5.09
N PHE A 63 7.19 1.26 -4.71
CA PHE A 63 5.77 1.60 -4.90
C PHE A 63 5.63 2.84 -5.77
N GLU A 64 4.58 2.90 -6.57
CA GLU A 64 4.12 4.14 -7.20
C GLU A 64 3.11 4.80 -6.26
N VAL A 65 3.39 6.04 -5.87
CA VAL A 65 2.60 6.85 -4.96
C VAL A 65 2.44 8.22 -5.59
N LYS A 66 1.21 8.68 -5.82
CA LYS A 66 0.93 10.01 -6.42
C LYS A 66 1.75 10.32 -7.69
N GLY A 67 2.01 9.29 -8.52
CA GLY A 67 2.74 9.43 -9.78
C GLY A 67 4.27 9.46 -9.67
N TYR A 68 4.85 9.22 -8.49
CA TYR A 68 6.30 9.02 -8.33
C TYR A 68 6.62 7.68 -7.67
N SER A 69 7.84 7.20 -7.89
CA SER A 69 8.36 5.99 -7.28
C SER A 69 8.90 6.26 -5.88
N LEU A 70 8.49 5.44 -4.92
CA LEU A 70 8.91 5.48 -3.52
C LEU A 70 9.37 4.08 -3.10
N SER A 71 10.65 3.97 -2.71
CA SER A 71 11.18 2.73 -2.13
C SER A 71 11.00 2.75 -0.62
N LEU A 72 10.35 1.73 -0.08
CA LEU A 72 10.24 1.51 1.36
C LEU A 72 10.91 0.20 1.74
N ARG A 73 11.53 0.16 2.91
CA ARG A 73 11.91 -1.13 3.49
C ARG A 73 10.67 -1.95 3.76
N LYS A 74 10.78 -3.27 3.65
CA LYS A 74 9.74 -4.24 3.99
C LYS A 74 9.25 -4.04 5.42
N SER A 75 10.13 -3.67 6.34
CA SER A 75 9.77 -3.32 7.73
C SER A 75 8.92 -2.06 7.83
N GLU A 76 9.15 -1.05 6.99
CA GLU A 76 8.33 0.16 6.93
C GLU A 76 6.96 -0.15 6.31
N ALA A 77 6.95 -0.85 5.16
CA ALA A 77 5.73 -1.27 4.48
C ALA A 77 4.85 -2.23 5.31
N ARG A 78 5.44 -3.01 6.24
CA ARG A 78 4.68 -3.83 7.19
C ARG A 78 3.77 -3.01 8.12
N ASN A 79 4.12 -1.75 8.37
CA ASN A 79 3.35 -0.86 9.23
C ASN A 79 2.24 -0.11 8.48
N VAL A 80 2.11 -0.29 7.16
CA VAL A 80 1.08 0.35 6.35
C VAL A 80 0.02 -0.69 6.00
N THR A 81 -1.25 -0.37 6.23
CA THR A 81 -2.38 -1.25 5.86
C THR A 81 -3.10 -0.66 4.66
N VAL A 82 -3.43 -1.50 3.70
CA VAL A 82 -4.18 -1.14 2.50
C VAL A 82 -5.45 -1.96 2.39
N GLU A 83 -6.47 -1.37 1.78
CA GLU A 83 -7.62 -2.09 1.21
C GLU A 83 -7.34 -2.37 -0.27
N VAL A 84 -7.61 -3.61 -0.68
CA VAL A 84 -7.58 -4.04 -2.08
C VAL A 84 -8.95 -4.58 -2.46
N ALA A 85 -9.38 -4.28 -3.69
CA ALA A 85 -10.55 -4.94 -4.26
C ALA A 85 -10.23 -6.42 -4.44
N VAL A 86 -11.12 -7.30 -4.00
CA VAL A 86 -11.05 -8.72 -4.27
C VAL A 86 -11.53 -8.91 -5.71
N GLU A 87 -10.63 -9.34 -6.59
CA GLU A 87 -11.05 -9.91 -7.86
C GLU A 87 -11.47 -11.35 -7.59
N GLU A 88 -12.74 -11.69 -7.85
CA GLU A 88 -13.17 -13.09 -7.85
C GLU A 88 -12.59 -13.79 -9.09
N GLY A 89 -11.71 -14.76 -8.88
CA GLY A 89 -11.15 -15.64 -9.91
C GLY A 89 -9.62 -15.74 -9.81
N GLU A 90 -9.01 -16.92 -9.88
CA GLU A 90 -9.41 -18.18 -10.55
C GLU A 90 -9.67 -19.37 -9.61
#